data_AF-A0AA88T5E3-F1
#
_entry.id   AF-A0AA88T5E3-F1
#
_cell.length_a   1.000
_cell.length_b   1.000
_cell.length_c   1.000
_cell.angle_alpha   90.00
_cell.angle_beta   90.00
_cell.angle_gamma   90.00
#
_symmetry.space_group_name_H-M   'P 1'
#
loop_
_entity.id
_entity.type
_entity.pdbx_description
1 polymer ?
#
loop_
_entity_poly.entity_id
_entity_poly.type
_entity_poly.pdbx_seq_one_letter_code
_entity_poly.pdbx_strand_id
1 'polypeptide(L)'
;MAAVKAVDLLVGLVVVLRCVGSVRAEISAGNEVSYSYVRGQTGGEDAAVDVKLDSHRWRRWVPPKPRNMDSNRASQEQGQEPEQEEPEGFPGLLSAEEADNSSQIEEDTDHNYYTSKTYAPSDPMSKELWVNIDQMDKGKVKIHGILSNTHRQAARVNLSFDFPFYGHFLREITVATGGFIYTGDVVHRMLTATQYIAPLMANFDPSVSRNSTVIYFDNGTALVVQWDHVHLQDNYNLGSFTFQATLHNTGRIVFAYKEIPIEVSQISSVNHPVKVGLSDAFVVVHKIQQIPNVRRRTIYEYHRVELTKTKITNSTAVEMMPLQTCLQFTSCSTCISSQINFNCSWCHRLNRCSSGFDRHRQDWVDNSCLDETKDKMCDIIDTTYLYPFTTTVVSKTTSRSKEATAGRDTPTPPPTLPPASPLKTIRRSRCISETTR
;
A
#
# COMPACT_ATOMS: atom_id res chain seq x y z
N MET A 1 8.99 42.46 -54.75
CA MET A 1 8.60 41.09 -54.33
C MET A 1 9.41 40.63 -53.12
N ALA A 2 9.24 41.29 -51.96
CA ALA A 2 9.86 40.89 -50.69
C ALA A 2 8.97 41.16 -49.45
N ALA A 3 7.72 41.59 -49.65
CA ALA A 3 6.80 41.95 -48.55
C ALA A 3 5.68 40.93 -48.29
N VAL A 4 5.51 39.93 -49.16
CA VAL A 4 4.42 38.93 -49.02
C VAL A 4 4.86 37.72 -48.19
N LYS A 5 6.17 37.45 -48.04
CA LYS A 5 6.68 36.31 -47.25
C LYS A 5 6.78 36.55 -45.74
N ALA A 6 6.67 37.81 -45.28
CA ALA A 6 6.75 38.13 -43.85
C ALA A 6 5.40 37.98 -43.13
N VAL A 7 4.28 38.11 -43.85
CA VAL A 7 2.93 38.03 -43.27
C VAL A 7 2.51 36.59 -43.01
N ASP A 8 2.84 35.66 -43.91
CA ASP A 8 2.54 34.22 -43.73
C ASP A 8 3.33 33.58 -42.58
N LEU A 9 4.53 34.09 -42.28
CA LEU A 9 5.37 33.58 -41.19
C LEU A 9 4.89 34.06 -39.81
N LEU A 10 4.29 35.26 -39.76
CA LEU A 10 3.66 35.80 -38.54
C LEU A 10 2.27 35.18 -38.28
N VAL A 11 1.48 34.91 -39.32
CA VAL A 11 0.18 34.23 -39.18
C VAL A 11 0.37 32.76 -38.81
N GLY A 12 1.40 32.09 -39.36
CA GLY A 12 1.78 30.73 -38.95
C GLY A 12 2.26 30.63 -37.50
N LEU A 13 3.02 31.62 -37.00
CA LEU A 13 3.50 31.64 -35.61
C LEU A 13 2.36 31.87 -34.61
N VAL A 14 1.38 32.71 -34.95
CA VAL A 14 0.22 33.00 -34.07
C VAL A 14 -0.78 31.84 -34.03
N VAL A 15 -0.93 31.09 -35.11
CA VAL A 15 -1.78 29.88 -35.12
C VAL A 15 -1.12 28.72 -34.38
N VAL A 16 0.21 28.57 -34.45
CA VAL A 16 0.94 27.58 -33.63
C VAL A 16 0.94 27.98 -32.15
N LEU A 17 1.04 29.27 -31.81
CA LEU A 17 0.93 29.75 -30.42
C LEU A 17 -0.50 29.70 -29.86
N ARG A 18 -1.55 29.74 -30.69
CA ARG A 18 -2.94 29.52 -30.23
C ARG A 18 -3.35 28.04 -30.19
N CYS A 19 -2.71 27.16 -30.94
CA CYS A 19 -2.95 25.70 -30.86
C CYS A 19 -2.16 25.00 -29.75
N VAL A 20 -1.15 25.65 -29.14
CA VAL A 20 -0.51 25.17 -27.89
C VAL A 20 -1.32 25.56 -26.65
N GLY A 21 -2.36 26.38 -26.81
CA GLY A 21 -3.18 26.91 -25.73
C GLY A 21 -4.64 26.46 -25.76
N SER A 22 -4.96 25.18 -26.03
CA SER A 22 -6.27 24.61 -25.68
C SER A 22 -6.34 23.08 -25.81
N VAL A 23 -5.59 22.36 -24.99
CA VAL A 23 -6.01 21.04 -24.47
C VAL A 23 -5.49 20.95 -23.04
N ARG A 24 -6.04 21.78 -22.15
CA ARG A 24 -6.04 21.48 -20.71
C ARG A 24 -7.30 20.66 -20.47
N ALA A 25 -7.25 19.39 -20.84
CA ALA A 25 -8.16 18.43 -20.25
C ALA A 25 -7.78 18.39 -18.76
N GLU A 26 -8.65 18.95 -17.92
CA GLU A 26 -8.56 18.86 -16.47
C GLU A 26 -8.66 17.39 -16.07
N ILE A 27 -7.52 16.73 -16.00
CA ILE A 27 -7.34 15.59 -15.12
C ILE A 27 -6.89 16.21 -13.81
N SER A 28 -7.79 16.22 -12.82
CA SER A 28 -7.49 16.65 -11.46
C SER A 28 -6.30 15.82 -10.95
N ALA A 29 -5.10 16.40 -10.99
CA ALA A 29 -4.01 15.97 -10.15
C ALA A 29 -4.51 16.15 -8.72
N GLY A 30 -4.79 15.05 -8.03
CA GLY A 30 -5.30 15.11 -6.66
C GLY A 30 -4.44 16.04 -5.83
N ASN A 31 -5.07 17.01 -5.16
CA ASN A 31 -4.36 18.03 -4.39
C ASN A 31 -3.34 17.38 -3.47
N GLU A 32 -2.07 17.65 -3.76
CA GLU A 32 -0.91 17.09 -3.09
C GLU A 32 -0.81 17.66 -1.67
N VAL A 33 -1.10 16.84 -0.65
CA VAL A 33 -1.01 17.26 0.75
C VAL A 33 0.28 16.76 1.36
N SER A 34 1.12 17.70 1.82
CA SER A 34 2.38 17.40 2.50
C SER A 34 2.18 17.27 4.01
N TYR A 35 2.69 16.18 4.58
CA TYR A 35 2.89 16.02 6.02
C TYR A 35 4.34 16.26 6.40
N SER A 36 4.56 16.90 7.54
CA SER A 36 5.88 16.97 8.18
C SER A 36 6.04 15.84 9.19
N TYR A 37 7.28 15.40 9.36
CA TYR A 37 7.61 14.19 10.10
C TYR A 37 8.38 14.52 11.38
N VAL A 38 7.86 14.05 12.52
CA VAL A 38 8.54 14.18 13.81
C VAL A 38 9.65 13.13 13.88
N ARG A 39 10.87 13.52 13.51
CA ARG A 39 12.03 12.64 13.53
C ARG A 39 12.62 12.56 14.95
N GLY A 40 12.55 11.39 15.56
CA GLY A 40 13.60 10.96 16.51
C GLY A 40 14.92 10.89 15.73
N GLN A 41 15.95 11.62 16.18
CA GLN A 41 17.26 11.80 15.54
C GLN A 41 17.76 10.59 14.73
N THR A 42 17.63 10.64 13.39
CA THR A 42 18.60 10.10 12.42
C THR A 42 18.23 10.59 11.02
N GLY A 43 19.13 11.37 10.40
CA GLY A 43 18.94 12.04 9.10
C GLY A 43 18.72 11.09 7.92
N GLY A 44 17.94 11.55 6.96
CA GLY A 44 17.60 10.87 5.71
C GLY A 44 16.86 11.87 4.81
N GLU A 45 17.38 12.01 3.60
CA GLU A 45 17.12 13.06 2.60
C GLU A 45 15.73 12.99 1.97
N ASP A 46 15.20 14.18 1.65
CA ASP A 46 13.97 14.40 0.91
C ASP A 46 14.13 13.91 -0.55
N ALA A 47 13.53 12.77 -0.88
CA ALA A 47 13.42 12.30 -2.25
C ALA A 47 12.06 12.69 -2.84
N ALA A 48 12.05 13.28 -4.03
CA ALA A 48 10.83 13.54 -4.79
C ALA A 48 10.18 12.20 -5.20
N VAL A 49 8.91 12.02 -4.82
CA VAL A 49 8.09 10.84 -5.12
C VAL A 49 6.93 11.31 -5.98
N ASP A 50 6.68 10.64 -7.09
CA ASP A 50 5.55 10.92 -7.98
C ASP A 50 4.49 9.83 -7.78
N VAL A 51 3.28 10.22 -7.42
CA VAL A 51 2.13 9.32 -7.20
C VAL A 51 1.28 9.33 -8.46
N LYS A 52 1.29 8.24 -9.21
CA LYS A 52 0.47 8.11 -10.41
C LYS A 52 -0.72 7.18 -10.12
N LEU A 53 -1.92 7.76 -10.06
CA LEU A 53 -3.19 7.04 -10.04
C LEU A 53 -3.53 6.58 -11.47
N ASP A 54 -2.92 5.49 -11.93
CA ASP A 54 -3.30 4.88 -13.20
C ASP A 54 -4.35 3.77 -12.96
N SER A 55 -5.61 4.03 -13.31
CA SER A 55 -6.65 3.00 -13.44
C SER A 55 -6.47 2.21 -14.75
N HIS A 56 -5.32 1.54 -14.91
CA HIS A 56 -5.18 0.58 -15.98
C HIS A 56 -6.00 -0.67 -15.66
N ARG A 57 -7.12 -0.81 -16.35
CA ARG A 57 -7.91 -2.05 -16.46
C ARG A 57 -7.03 -3.11 -17.14
N TRP A 58 -6.18 -3.78 -16.37
CA TRP A 58 -5.42 -4.93 -16.85
C TRP A 58 -6.41 -6.01 -17.28
N ARG A 59 -6.28 -6.48 -18.53
CA ARG A 59 -7.21 -7.45 -19.12
C ARG A 59 -7.30 -8.69 -18.23
N ARG A 60 -8.52 -8.94 -17.73
CA ARG A 60 -8.96 -10.23 -17.22
C ARG A 60 -8.79 -11.24 -18.35
N TRP A 61 -7.81 -12.14 -18.24
CA TRP A 61 -7.76 -13.33 -19.08
C TRP A 61 -8.96 -14.21 -18.70
N VAL A 62 -10.03 -14.12 -19.50
CA VAL A 62 -11.20 -14.98 -19.40
C VAL A 62 -10.90 -16.25 -20.19
N PRO A 63 -10.99 -17.46 -19.60
CA PRO A 63 -10.81 -18.70 -20.34
C PRO A 63 -11.94 -18.90 -21.37
N PRO A 64 -11.69 -19.53 -22.54
CA PRO A 64 -12.72 -19.75 -23.54
C PRO A 64 -13.75 -20.76 -23.03
N LYS A 65 -15.02 -20.36 -23.00
CA LYS A 65 -16.18 -21.22 -22.72
C LYS A 65 -16.38 -22.19 -23.90
N PRO A 66 -16.69 -23.48 -23.65
CA PRO A 66 -16.91 -24.44 -24.74
C PRO A 66 -18.12 -24.04 -25.58
N ARG A 67 -17.95 -24.10 -26.91
CA ARG A 67 -18.99 -23.86 -27.92
C ARG A 67 -20.06 -24.94 -27.83
N ASN A 68 -21.31 -24.53 -27.62
CA ASN A 68 -22.45 -25.28 -28.10
C ASN A 68 -22.90 -24.62 -29.42
N MET A 69 -22.78 -25.36 -30.51
CA MET A 69 -23.48 -25.08 -31.76
C MET A 69 -24.97 -25.31 -31.52
N ASP A 70 -25.81 -24.33 -31.88
CA ASP A 70 -26.91 -24.62 -32.78
C ASP A 70 -27.46 -23.36 -33.46
N SER A 71 -28.07 -23.62 -34.60
CA SER A 71 -28.21 -22.79 -35.79
C SER A 71 -29.37 -21.78 -35.79
N ASN A 72 -29.24 -20.80 -36.69
CA ASN A 72 -30.28 -20.16 -37.51
C ASN A 72 -31.10 -18.95 -36.96
N ARG A 73 -30.81 -17.76 -37.52
CA ARG A 73 -31.60 -17.05 -38.57
C ARG A 73 -31.91 -15.56 -38.30
N ALA A 74 -31.24 -14.73 -39.12
CA ALA A 74 -31.63 -13.47 -39.79
C ALA A 74 -32.07 -12.22 -39.00
N SER A 75 -31.23 -11.16 -39.18
CA SER A 75 -31.50 -9.77 -39.66
C SER A 75 -32.97 -9.28 -39.69
N GLN A 76 -33.33 -8.02 -39.45
CA GLN A 76 -32.77 -6.78 -40.01
C GLN A 76 -33.56 -5.55 -39.43
N GLU A 77 -32.88 -4.41 -39.19
CA GLU A 77 -33.37 -2.99 -39.30
C GLU A 77 -34.58 -2.54 -38.43
N GLN A 78 -34.80 -1.31 -37.94
CA GLN A 78 -34.34 0.07 -38.16
C GLN A 78 -34.97 0.95 -37.04
N GLY A 79 -34.43 2.14 -36.73
CA GLY A 79 -35.24 3.32 -36.34
C GLY A 79 -35.13 3.87 -34.91
N GLN A 80 -34.64 5.11 -34.79
CA GLN A 80 -34.59 5.98 -33.60
C GLN A 80 -35.94 6.69 -33.34
N GLU A 81 -36.34 6.75 -32.04
CA GLU A 81 -36.93 7.83 -31.18
C GLU A 81 -37.82 8.98 -31.77
N PRO A 82 -38.57 9.82 -30.98
CA PRO A 82 -38.68 9.98 -29.51
C PRO A 82 -40.10 10.26 -28.90
N GLU A 83 -40.13 10.35 -27.56
CA GLU A 83 -40.85 11.34 -26.70
C GLU A 83 -42.33 11.19 -26.21
N GLN A 84 -42.47 11.46 -24.89
CA GLN A 84 -43.53 12.16 -24.13
C GLN A 84 -44.51 11.43 -23.17
N GLU A 85 -44.37 11.83 -21.89
CA GLU A 85 -45.36 12.25 -20.87
C GLU A 85 -46.31 11.24 -20.16
N GLU A 86 -46.12 11.12 -18.84
CA GLU A 86 -47.10 10.79 -17.78
C GLU A 86 -48.28 11.81 -17.74
N PRO A 87 -49.45 11.61 -17.05
CA PRO A 87 -49.57 11.10 -15.67
C PRO A 87 -50.90 10.41 -15.23
N GLU A 88 -50.95 10.10 -13.92
CA GLU A 88 -52.11 9.99 -13.00
C GLU A 88 -52.80 8.63 -12.74
N GLY A 89 -52.92 8.32 -11.43
CA GLY A 89 -54.14 7.69 -10.88
C GLY A 89 -53.96 6.49 -9.92
N PHE A 90 -53.69 6.75 -8.64
CA PHE A 90 -54.00 5.84 -7.51
C PHE A 90 -55.53 5.82 -7.26
N PRO A 91 -56.18 4.75 -6.74
CA PRO A 91 -55.99 4.33 -5.33
C PRO A 91 -56.21 2.84 -4.95
N GLY A 92 -55.44 2.39 -3.94
CA GLY A 92 -55.91 1.71 -2.72
C GLY A 92 -56.42 0.26 -2.75
N LEU A 93 -55.66 -0.66 -2.12
CA LEU A 93 -56.22 -1.69 -1.24
C LEU A 93 -55.19 -2.17 -0.21
N LEU A 94 -55.65 -2.37 1.03
CA LEU A 94 -54.91 -2.69 2.24
C LEU A 94 -54.62 -4.19 2.40
N SER A 95 -53.53 -4.45 3.13
CA SER A 95 -53.24 -5.57 4.05
C SER A 95 -53.03 -6.99 3.49
N ALA A 96 -51.78 -7.43 3.56
CA ALA A 96 -51.42 -8.63 4.32
C ALA A 96 -50.07 -8.38 5.01
N GLU A 97 -50.11 -8.35 6.34
CA GLU A 97 -48.94 -8.36 7.20
C GLU A 97 -48.29 -9.75 7.10
N GLU A 98 -47.25 -9.87 6.28
CA GLU A 98 -46.26 -10.92 6.47
C GLU A 98 -45.18 -10.34 7.39
N ALA A 99 -45.18 -10.84 8.62
CA ALA A 99 -44.14 -10.60 9.60
C ALA A 99 -42.81 -11.11 9.04
N ASP A 100 -42.04 -10.18 8.45
CA ASP A 100 -40.65 -10.43 8.10
C ASP A 100 -39.84 -10.45 9.39
N ASN A 101 -39.84 -11.61 10.04
CA ASN A 101 -38.95 -11.92 11.15
C ASN A 101 -37.58 -12.38 10.60
N SER A 102 -37.10 -11.68 9.57
CA SER A 102 -35.71 -11.70 9.14
C SER A 102 -35.02 -10.58 9.92
N SER A 103 -34.26 -10.96 10.95
CA SER A 103 -33.26 -10.07 11.54
C SER A 103 -32.56 -9.32 10.42
N GLN A 104 -32.51 -7.99 10.52
CA GLN A 104 -31.78 -7.13 9.61
C GLN A 104 -30.30 -7.58 9.59
N ILE A 105 -29.97 -8.55 8.73
CA ILE A 105 -28.64 -9.12 8.60
C ILE A 105 -27.79 -8.04 7.95
N GLU A 106 -26.94 -7.48 8.79
CA GLU A 106 -25.92 -6.49 8.50
C GLU A 106 -25.14 -6.87 7.24
N GLU A 107 -25.02 -5.92 6.32
CA GLU A 107 -24.43 -6.10 4.99
C GLU A 107 -22.91 -6.29 5.09
N ASP A 108 -22.46 -7.55 5.24
CA ASP A 108 -21.04 -7.91 5.12
C ASP A 108 -20.58 -7.64 3.68
N THR A 109 -19.61 -6.74 3.53
CA THR A 109 -19.05 -6.39 2.22
C THR A 109 -17.71 -7.10 2.05
N ASP A 110 -17.64 -7.96 1.04
CA ASP A 110 -16.43 -8.70 0.72
C ASP A 110 -15.47 -7.86 -0.14
N HIS A 111 -14.23 -7.72 0.32
CA HIS A 111 -13.11 -7.13 -0.41
C HIS A 111 -12.03 -8.21 -0.61
N ASN A 112 -11.20 -8.13 -1.65
CA ASN A 112 -10.25 -9.21 -1.96
C ASN A 112 -9.33 -9.62 -0.79
N TYR A 113 -8.99 -8.68 0.10
CA TYR A 113 -8.08 -8.90 1.24
C TYR A 113 -8.77 -8.85 2.62
N TYR A 114 -10.00 -8.36 2.71
CA TYR A 114 -10.72 -8.16 3.96
C TYR A 114 -12.21 -8.31 3.72
N THR A 115 -12.96 -8.81 4.70
CA THR A 115 -14.41 -8.59 4.76
C THR A 115 -14.69 -7.43 5.71
N SER A 116 -15.74 -6.64 5.46
CA SER A 116 -16.09 -5.50 6.31
C SER A 116 -17.55 -5.54 6.71
N LYS A 117 -17.80 -5.39 8.01
CA LYS A 117 -19.13 -5.37 8.60
C LYS A 117 -19.35 -4.04 9.32
N THR A 118 -20.50 -3.40 9.05
CA THR A 118 -20.85 -2.10 9.64
C THR A 118 -21.98 -2.27 10.64
N TYR A 119 -21.77 -1.79 11.85
CA TYR A 119 -22.71 -1.83 12.96
C TYR A 119 -23.40 -0.47 13.12
N ALA A 120 -24.73 -0.48 13.18
CA ALA A 120 -25.54 0.72 13.33
C ALA A 120 -25.51 1.28 14.77
N PRO A 121 -25.97 2.52 15.01
CA PRO A 121 -25.97 3.11 16.35
C PRO A 121 -26.86 2.38 17.36
N SER A 122 -27.89 1.69 16.87
CA SER A 122 -28.79 0.86 17.67
C SER A 122 -28.18 -0.50 18.04
N ASP A 123 -27.11 -0.91 17.38
CA ASP A 123 -26.50 -2.21 17.60
C ASP A 123 -25.66 -2.20 18.90
N PRO A 124 -25.86 -3.17 19.82
CA PRO A 124 -25.03 -3.28 21.02
C PRO A 124 -23.53 -3.45 20.71
N MET A 125 -23.18 -4.10 19.60
CA MET A 125 -21.79 -4.31 19.16
C MET A 125 -21.06 -2.99 18.93
N SER A 126 -21.74 -1.95 18.44
CA SER A 126 -21.13 -0.63 18.25
C SER A 126 -20.54 -0.05 19.54
N LYS A 127 -21.19 -0.33 20.68
CA LYS A 127 -20.69 0.08 22.01
C LYS A 127 -19.59 -0.83 22.53
N GLU A 128 -19.66 -2.13 22.26
CA GLU A 128 -18.65 -3.11 22.66
C GLU A 128 -17.32 -2.89 21.93
N LEU A 129 -17.38 -2.50 20.66
CA LEU A 129 -16.21 -2.23 19.83
C LEU A 129 -15.48 -0.93 20.19
N TRP A 130 -16.12 -0.03 20.95
CA TRP A 130 -15.49 1.18 21.45
C TRP A 130 -14.59 0.88 22.66
N VAL A 131 -13.34 1.31 22.60
CA VAL A 131 -12.40 1.11 23.70
C VAL A 131 -12.40 2.31 24.63
N ASN A 132 -12.77 2.09 25.90
CA ASN A 132 -12.68 3.14 26.91
C ASN A 132 -11.23 3.30 27.41
N ILE A 133 -10.52 4.31 26.90
CA ILE A 133 -9.12 4.59 27.24
C ILE A 133 -8.95 4.96 28.73
N ASP A 134 -9.94 5.59 29.37
CA ASP A 134 -9.84 6.02 30.78
C ASP A 134 -9.79 4.84 31.76
N GLN A 135 -10.29 3.68 31.32
CA GLN A 135 -10.27 2.43 32.08
C GLN A 135 -8.98 1.62 31.87
N MET A 136 -8.12 2.05 30.95
CA MET A 136 -6.87 1.34 30.62
C MET A 136 -5.74 1.69 31.58
N ASP A 137 -4.69 0.87 31.55
CA ASP A 137 -3.46 1.11 32.32
C ASP A 137 -2.84 2.46 31.91
N LYS A 138 -2.95 3.44 32.79
CA LYS A 138 -2.46 4.82 32.61
C LYS A 138 -0.97 4.89 32.28
N GLY A 139 -0.17 3.89 32.67
CA GLY A 139 1.25 3.85 32.34
C GLY A 139 1.54 3.54 30.86
N LYS A 140 0.59 2.93 30.15
CA LYS A 140 0.71 2.53 28.75
C LYS A 140 -0.04 3.47 27.80
N VAL A 141 -1.01 4.22 28.30
CA VAL A 141 -1.72 5.25 27.53
C VAL A 141 -0.75 6.41 27.25
N LYS A 142 -0.55 6.72 25.97
CA LYS A 142 0.37 7.78 25.53
C LYS A 142 -0.41 8.86 24.81
N ILE A 143 -0.48 10.04 25.42
CA ILE A 143 -0.96 11.25 24.75
C ILE A 143 0.20 11.82 23.95
N HIS A 144 0.03 11.93 22.63
CA HIS A 144 1.11 12.42 21.79
C HIS A 144 1.17 13.95 21.80
N GLY A 145 2.16 14.52 22.49
CA GLY A 145 2.30 15.98 22.64
C GLY A 145 2.32 16.75 21.32
N ILE A 146 3.14 16.36 20.34
CA ILE A 146 3.21 17.08 19.06
C ILE A 146 1.92 16.90 18.24
N LEU A 147 1.48 15.66 17.98
CA LEU A 147 0.25 15.42 17.21
C LEU A 147 -1.00 16.07 17.82
N SER A 148 -1.07 16.24 19.14
CA SER A 148 -2.20 16.91 19.79
C SER A 148 -2.19 18.44 19.65
N ASN A 149 -1.10 19.05 19.16
CA ASN A 149 -0.91 20.50 19.15
C ASN A 149 -0.45 21.04 17.79
N THR A 150 -0.50 20.24 16.72
CA THR A 150 0.03 20.64 15.41
C THR A 150 -0.86 20.19 14.26
N HIS A 151 -0.74 20.88 13.13
CA HIS A 151 -1.39 20.52 11.87
C HIS A 151 -0.41 19.77 10.96
N ARG A 152 -0.93 18.80 10.20
CA ARG A 152 -0.19 18.05 9.17
C ARG A 152 1.14 17.48 9.68
N GLN A 153 1.09 16.90 10.88
CA GLN A 153 2.20 16.15 11.47
C GLN A 153 1.89 14.66 11.45
N ALA A 154 2.96 13.87 11.41
CA ALA A 154 2.87 12.45 11.63
C ALA A 154 4.05 11.97 12.48
N ALA A 155 3.81 10.95 13.30
CA ALA A 155 4.80 10.38 14.20
C ALA A 155 4.79 8.86 14.12
N ARG A 156 5.99 8.26 14.16
CA ARG A 156 6.14 6.81 14.19
C ARG A 156 5.78 6.24 15.56
N VAL A 157 5.10 5.11 15.52
CA VAL A 157 4.72 4.32 16.69
C VAL A 157 5.16 2.88 16.43
N ASN A 158 5.99 2.36 17.32
CA ASN A 158 6.42 0.96 17.30
C ASN A 158 5.37 0.10 17.99
N LEU A 159 5.00 -1.00 17.33
CA LEU A 159 4.09 -2.00 17.86
C LEU A 159 4.87 -3.02 18.69
N SER A 160 4.26 -3.48 19.78
CA SER A 160 4.79 -4.57 20.60
C SER A 160 4.50 -5.97 20.04
N PHE A 161 3.78 -6.05 18.91
CA PHE A 161 3.39 -7.27 18.21
C PHE A 161 3.54 -7.12 16.69
N ASP A 162 3.53 -8.26 16.00
CA ASP A 162 3.45 -8.30 14.54
C ASP A 162 2.01 -8.11 14.09
N PHE A 163 1.71 -6.99 13.44
CA PHE A 163 0.37 -6.70 12.93
C PHE A 163 0.22 -7.19 11.48
N PRO A 164 -0.63 -8.19 11.18
CA PRO A 164 -0.89 -8.63 9.82
C PRO A 164 -1.69 -7.59 9.05
N PHE A 165 -1.15 -7.10 7.92
CA PHE A 165 -1.80 -6.15 7.03
C PHE A 165 -1.52 -6.52 5.58
N TYR A 166 -2.56 -6.87 4.81
CA TYR A 166 -2.45 -7.28 3.40
C TYR A 166 -1.48 -8.46 3.15
N GLY A 167 -1.31 -9.35 4.13
CA GLY A 167 -0.39 -10.49 4.06
C GLY A 167 1.05 -10.19 4.47
N HIS A 168 1.36 -8.96 4.89
CA HIS A 168 2.65 -8.58 5.46
C HIS A 168 2.52 -8.30 6.96
N PHE A 169 3.61 -8.44 7.70
CA PHE A 169 3.64 -8.08 9.12
C PHE A 169 4.25 -6.68 9.29
N LEU A 170 3.54 -5.80 9.98
CA LEU A 170 4.00 -4.47 10.36
C LEU A 170 4.41 -4.48 11.83
N ARG A 171 5.57 -3.89 12.13
CA ARG A 171 6.03 -3.60 13.52
C ARG A 171 6.12 -2.11 13.82
N GLU A 172 5.99 -1.28 12.81
CA GLU A 172 6.08 0.17 12.91
C GLU A 172 4.99 0.76 12.02
N ILE A 173 4.29 1.76 12.54
CA ILE A 173 3.27 2.51 11.83
C ILE A 173 3.50 4.00 12.05
N THR A 174 2.86 4.85 11.26
CA THR A 174 2.96 6.31 11.41
C THR A 174 1.58 6.91 11.62
N VAL A 175 1.30 7.42 12.82
CA VAL A 175 0.02 8.06 13.15
C VAL A 175 0.04 9.52 12.70
N ALA A 176 -0.97 9.96 11.96
CA ALA A 176 -1.07 11.31 11.42
C ALA A 176 -2.20 12.11 12.08
N THR A 177 -2.03 13.43 12.15
CA THR A 177 -3.03 14.36 12.72
C THR A 177 -4.34 14.37 11.92
N GLY A 178 -4.30 14.05 10.63
CA GLY A 178 -5.45 14.04 9.73
C GLY A 178 -6.38 12.83 9.86
N GLY A 179 -6.36 12.10 10.98
CA GLY A 179 -7.31 11.01 11.25
C GLY A 179 -7.00 9.67 10.57
N PHE A 180 -5.72 9.40 10.28
CA PHE A 180 -5.30 8.15 9.65
C PHE A 180 -3.92 7.67 10.13
N ILE A 181 -3.64 6.41 9.83
CA ILE A 181 -2.37 5.74 10.07
C ILE A 181 -1.74 5.42 8.71
N TYR A 182 -0.53 5.89 8.48
CA TYR A 182 0.30 5.52 7.33
C TYR A 182 1.06 4.22 7.62
N THR A 183 1.04 3.29 6.66
CA THR A 183 1.57 1.93 6.81
C THR A 183 2.75 1.61 5.88
N GLY A 184 3.23 2.57 5.11
CA GLY A 184 4.40 2.38 4.24
C GLY A 184 5.72 2.50 5.00
N ASP A 185 6.74 1.75 4.54
CA ASP A 185 8.06 1.76 5.18
C ASP A 185 8.81 3.08 4.94
N VAL A 186 8.61 3.66 3.75
CA VAL A 186 9.28 4.87 3.29
C VAL A 186 8.35 6.05 3.47
N VAL A 187 8.56 6.82 4.54
CA VAL A 187 7.84 8.08 4.77
C VAL A 187 8.23 9.08 3.68
N HIS A 188 7.24 9.54 2.91
CA HIS A 188 7.36 10.61 1.92
C HIS A 188 6.36 11.73 2.25
N ARG A 189 6.43 12.86 1.55
CA ARG A 189 5.56 14.02 1.85
C ARG A 189 4.06 13.71 1.66
N MET A 190 3.72 12.88 0.68
CA MET A 190 2.34 12.53 0.30
C MET A 190 1.75 11.32 1.05
N LEU A 191 1.74 11.32 2.38
CA LEU A 191 1.30 10.15 3.18
C LEU A 191 -0.17 9.73 2.95
N THR A 192 -1.01 10.63 2.43
CA THR A 192 -2.45 10.39 2.23
C THR A 192 -2.79 9.56 0.98
N ALA A 193 -1.78 9.24 0.16
CA ALA A 193 -2.00 8.78 -1.20
C ALA A 193 -2.47 7.32 -1.31
N THR A 194 -1.63 6.37 -0.88
CA THR A 194 -1.71 4.96 -1.34
C THR A 194 -1.43 3.89 -0.28
N GLN A 195 -1.04 4.24 0.95
CA GLN A 195 -0.75 3.27 2.02
C GLN A 195 -1.27 3.76 3.36
N TYR A 196 -2.51 3.43 3.68
CA TYR A 196 -3.16 3.96 4.87
C TYR A 196 -4.21 3.02 5.48
N ILE A 197 -4.43 3.23 6.77
CA ILE A 197 -5.60 2.79 7.53
C ILE A 197 -6.30 4.07 8.00
N ALA A 198 -7.47 4.36 7.46
CA ALA A 198 -8.17 5.62 7.66
C ALA A 198 -9.56 5.35 8.27
N PRO A 199 -9.71 5.38 9.62
CA PRO A 199 -11.04 5.45 10.22
C PRO A 199 -11.78 6.71 9.74
N LEU A 200 -11.11 7.85 9.69
CA LEU A 200 -11.65 9.04 9.04
C LEU A 200 -10.51 9.99 8.66
N MET A 201 -10.04 9.90 7.42
CA MET A 201 -9.04 10.81 6.90
C MET A 201 -9.72 12.10 6.44
N ALA A 202 -9.34 13.25 6.99
CA ALA A 202 -9.83 14.58 6.60
C ALA A 202 -8.83 15.69 7.00
N ASN A 203 -9.17 16.95 6.74
CA ASN A 203 -8.35 18.11 7.10
C ASN A 203 -8.41 18.43 8.61
N PHE A 204 -8.23 17.44 9.47
CA PHE A 204 -8.22 17.66 10.92
C PHE A 204 -6.98 18.42 11.37
N ASP A 205 -7.19 19.37 12.27
CA ASP A 205 -6.13 20.14 12.91
C ASP A 205 -6.33 20.12 14.42
N PRO A 206 -5.63 19.25 15.17
CA PRO A 206 -5.67 19.26 16.63
C PRO A 206 -5.18 20.57 17.26
N SER A 207 -4.42 21.42 16.55
CA SER A 207 -3.86 22.66 17.13
C SER A 207 -4.90 23.76 17.35
N VAL A 208 -6.07 23.68 16.71
CA VAL A 208 -7.12 24.71 16.80
C VAL A 208 -7.89 24.69 18.12
N SER A 209 -7.85 23.57 18.85
CA SER A 209 -8.53 23.42 20.14
C SER A 209 -7.61 22.80 21.17
N ARG A 210 -7.57 23.37 22.38
CA ARG A 210 -6.77 22.85 23.50
C ARG A 210 -7.31 21.52 24.05
N ASN A 211 -8.54 21.19 23.72
CA ASN A 211 -9.19 19.94 24.14
C ASN A 211 -8.94 18.81 23.15
N SER A 212 -8.43 19.11 21.95
CA SER A 212 -8.11 18.08 20.97
C SER A 212 -6.89 17.28 21.42
N THR A 213 -7.00 15.95 21.41
CA THR A 213 -5.88 15.08 21.73
C THR A 213 -5.75 13.92 20.75
N VAL A 214 -4.52 13.49 20.51
CA VAL A 214 -4.23 12.25 19.78
C VAL A 214 -3.58 11.28 20.75
N ILE A 215 -4.29 10.20 21.04
CA ILE A 215 -3.93 9.23 22.07
C ILE A 215 -3.68 7.89 21.40
N TYR A 216 -2.69 7.15 21.87
CA TYR A 216 -2.53 5.75 21.49
C TYR A 216 -2.17 4.88 22.70
N PHE A 217 -2.60 3.62 22.63
CA PHE A 217 -2.43 2.63 23.68
C PHE A 217 -2.13 1.27 23.05
N ASP A 218 -1.02 0.66 23.45
CA ASP A 218 -0.62 -0.68 23.01
C ASP A 218 -0.57 -1.61 24.23
N ASN A 219 -1.28 -2.73 24.15
CA ASN A 219 -1.33 -3.73 25.22
C ASN A 219 -0.60 -5.04 24.93
N GLY A 220 0.10 -5.18 23.79
CA GLY A 220 0.75 -6.44 23.38
C GLY A 220 -0.06 -7.29 22.41
N THR A 221 -1.37 -7.06 22.32
CA THR A 221 -2.29 -7.83 21.47
C THR A 221 -3.11 -6.94 20.54
N ALA A 222 -3.29 -5.67 20.92
CA ALA A 222 -3.93 -4.66 20.11
C ALA A 222 -3.32 -3.28 20.38
N LEU A 223 -3.27 -2.47 19.32
CA LEU A 223 -3.02 -1.05 19.39
C LEU A 223 -4.35 -0.30 19.16
N VAL A 224 -4.66 0.64 20.04
CA VAL A 224 -5.76 1.60 19.87
C VAL A 224 -5.17 2.97 19.58
N VAL A 225 -5.69 3.67 18.57
CA VAL A 225 -5.38 5.07 18.27
C VAL A 225 -6.69 5.85 18.29
N GLN A 226 -6.76 6.90 19.11
CA GLN A 226 -7.92 7.78 19.25
C GLN A 226 -7.55 9.19 18.80
N TRP A 227 -8.39 9.77 17.95
CA TRP A 227 -8.45 11.21 17.72
C TRP A 227 -9.63 11.72 18.52
N ASP A 228 -9.35 12.48 19.57
CA ASP A 228 -10.31 12.92 20.57
C ASP A 228 -10.59 14.40 20.41
N HIS A 229 -11.87 14.76 20.27
CA HIS A 229 -12.33 16.14 20.07
C HIS A 229 -11.52 16.92 19.02
N VAL A 230 -11.13 16.29 17.91
CA VAL A 230 -10.38 16.96 16.83
C VAL A 230 -11.31 17.74 15.92
N HIS A 231 -10.88 18.89 15.43
CA HIS A 231 -11.71 19.77 14.61
C HIS A 231 -11.19 19.85 13.17
N LEU A 232 -12.10 20.11 12.22
CA LEU A 232 -11.73 20.38 10.84
C LEU A 232 -11.12 21.78 10.72
N GLN A 233 -9.96 21.88 10.08
CA GLN A 233 -9.26 23.15 9.90
C GLN A 233 -10.08 24.17 9.11
N ASP A 234 -10.81 23.69 8.11
CA ASP A 234 -11.58 24.55 7.21
C ASP A 234 -12.84 25.10 7.87
N ASN A 235 -13.37 24.42 8.89
CA ASN A 235 -14.61 24.81 9.54
C ASN A 235 -14.70 24.31 10.99
N TYR A 236 -14.12 25.09 11.89
CA TYR A 236 -14.10 24.83 13.33
C TYR A 236 -15.51 24.73 13.96
N ASN A 237 -16.50 25.47 13.41
CA ASN A 237 -17.83 25.62 14.02
C ASN A 237 -18.74 24.39 13.82
N LEU A 238 -18.33 23.42 13.00
CA LEU A 238 -19.10 22.19 12.78
C LEU A 238 -19.11 21.27 14.00
N GLY A 239 -18.26 21.53 14.98
CA GLY A 239 -18.13 20.69 16.18
C GLY A 239 -16.89 19.80 16.14
N SER A 240 -16.77 18.98 17.17
CA SER A 240 -15.61 18.13 17.41
C SER A 240 -15.86 16.72 16.91
N PHE A 241 -14.81 16.05 16.44
CA PHE A 241 -14.86 14.67 15.99
C PHE A 241 -14.10 13.80 16.98
N THR A 242 -14.71 12.68 17.36
CA THR A 242 -14.09 11.70 18.25
C THR A 242 -14.28 10.31 17.67
N PHE A 243 -13.17 9.67 17.30
CA PHE A 243 -13.16 8.34 16.68
C PHE A 243 -11.86 7.59 16.97
N GLN A 244 -11.90 6.28 16.77
CA GLN A 244 -10.80 5.36 17.07
C GLN A 244 -10.53 4.41 15.90
N ALA A 245 -9.28 3.98 15.80
CA ALA A 245 -8.89 2.76 15.09
C ALA A 245 -8.20 1.79 16.05
N THR A 246 -8.64 0.53 16.05
CA THR A 246 -8.03 -0.55 16.81
C THR A 246 -7.46 -1.58 15.85
N LEU A 247 -6.16 -1.87 16.00
CA LEU A 247 -5.42 -2.85 15.21
C LEU A 247 -5.10 -4.06 16.10
N HIS A 248 -5.63 -5.23 15.79
CA HIS A 248 -5.37 -6.46 16.54
C HIS A 248 -4.24 -7.27 15.92
N ASN A 249 -3.49 -8.01 16.74
CA ASN A 249 -2.45 -8.95 16.28
C ASN A 249 -2.95 -10.08 15.35
N THR A 250 -4.26 -10.31 15.31
CA THR A 250 -4.92 -11.22 14.37
C THR A 250 -5.07 -10.63 12.96
N GLY A 251 -4.80 -9.34 12.78
CA GLY A 251 -5.06 -8.57 11.56
C GLY A 251 -6.47 -7.98 11.47
N ARG A 252 -7.32 -8.22 12.48
CA ARG A 252 -8.62 -7.55 12.63
C ARG A 252 -8.41 -6.05 12.84
N ILE A 253 -9.19 -5.24 12.13
CA ILE A 253 -9.18 -3.78 12.23
C ILE A 253 -10.58 -3.32 12.61
N VAL A 254 -10.69 -2.45 13.61
CA VAL A 254 -11.97 -1.88 14.04
C VAL A 254 -11.90 -0.37 13.96
N PHE A 255 -12.89 0.25 13.33
CA PHE A 255 -13.14 1.69 13.37
C PHE A 255 -14.35 1.94 14.25
N ALA A 256 -14.23 2.80 15.24
CA ALA A 256 -15.33 3.13 16.14
C ALA A 256 -15.53 4.65 16.19
N TYR A 257 -16.77 5.10 16.05
CA TYR A 257 -17.11 6.52 15.93
C TYR A 257 -18.01 6.94 17.09
N LYS A 258 -17.50 7.83 17.94
CA LYS A 258 -18.28 8.34 19.09
C LYS A 258 -19.01 9.62 18.72
N GLU A 259 -18.31 10.55 18.09
CA GLU A 259 -18.83 11.87 17.73
C GLU A 259 -18.39 12.27 16.31
N ILE A 260 -19.36 12.47 15.44
CA ILE A 260 -19.31 12.79 14.01
C ILE A 260 -20.44 13.81 13.77
N PRO A 261 -20.17 15.11 13.94
CA PRO A 261 -21.22 16.14 14.02
C PRO A 261 -21.83 16.50 12.66
N ILE A 262 -21.17 16.14 11.55
CA ILE A 262 -21.68 16.31 10.19
C ILE A 262 -21.48 15.03 9.38
N GLU A 263 -22.28 14.84 8.34
CA GLU A 263 -22.09 13.72 7.43
C GLU A 263 -20.71 13.75 6.76
N VAL A 264 -20.03 12.61 6.70
CA VAL A 264 -18.68 12.50 6.13
C VAL A 264 -18.65 12.89 4.64
N SER A 265 -19.76 12.73 3.92
CA SER A 265 -19.94 13.16 2.53
C SER A 265 -19.87 14.69 2.35
N GLN A 266 -20.19 15.46 3.39
CA GLN A 266 -20.24 16.92 3.37
C GLN A 266 -18.91 17.58 3.74
N ILE A 267 -17.92 16.81 4.20
CA ILE A 267 -16.58 17.32 4.52
C ILE A 267 -15.88 17.77 3.23
N SER A 268 -15.34 18.99 3.23
CA SER A 268 -14.61 19.53 2.09
C SER A 268 -13.36 18.71 1.77
N SER A 269 -13.22 18.33 0.49
CA SER A 269 -12.04 17.61 -0.02
C SER A 269 -11.01 18.52 -0.70
N VAL A 270 -11.22 19.84 -0.67
CA VAL A 270 -10.39 20.82 -1.39
C VAL A 270 -8.99 20.88 -0.79
N ASN A 271 -8.86 21.09 0.52
CA ASN A 271 -7.56 21.27 1.16
C ASN A 271 -6.94 19.96 1.65
N HIS A 272 -7.73 18.89 1.72
CA HIS A 272 -7.30 17.57 2.13
C HIS A 272 -8.26 16.48 1.61
N PRO A 273 -7.76 15.32 1.15
CA PRO A 273 -8.65 14.22 0.77
C PRO A 273 -9.49 13.72 1.94
N VAL A 274 -10.72 13.31 1.65
CA VAL A 274 -11.65 12.69 2.61
C VAL A 274 -11.83 11.22 2.28
N LYS A 275 -11.31 10.32 3.14
CA LYS A 275 -11.29 8.87 2.90
C LYS A 275 -11.65 8.10 4.16
N VAL A 276 -12.35 6.99 4.00
CA VAL A 276 -12.67 6.03 5.07
C VAL A 276 -12.42 4.62 4.54
N GLY A 277 -11.54 3.87 5.18
CA GLY A 277 -11.15 2.52 4.75
C GLY A 277 -9.64 2.26 4.75
N LEU A 278 -9.19 1.38 3.85
CA LEU A 278 -7.82 0.86 3.81
C LEU A 278 -7.22 1.03 2.42
N SER A 279 -5.91 1.16 2.31
CA SER A 279 -5.21 1.11 1.03
C SER A 279 -3.80 0.56 1.22
N ASP A 280 -3.34 -0.24 0.27
CA ASP A 280 -1.94 -0.67 0.22
C ASP A 280 -1.38 -0.65 -1.20
N ALA A 281 -0.05 -0.54 -1.26
CA ALA A 281 0.70 -0.29 -2.47
C ALA A 281 2.10 -0.92 -2.42
N PHE A 282 2.69 -1.13 -3.59
CA PHE A 282 4.11 -1.48 -3.72
C PHE A 282 4.90 -0.33 -4.36
N VAL A 283 6.20 -0.28 -4.08
CA VAL A 283 7.08 0.78 -4.57
C VAL A 283 8.04 0.20 -5.62
N VAL A 284 8.09 0.85 -6.79
CA VAL A 284 9.04 0.55 -7.86
C VAL A 284 10.10 1.63 -7.90
N VAL A 285 11.37 1.22 -7.90
CA VAL A 285 12.50 2.14 -7.95
C VAL A 285 13.09 2.14 -9.36
N HIS A 286 12.86 3.22 -10.11
CA HIS A 286 13.44 3.42 -11.43
C HIS A 286 14.81 4.09 -11.32
N LYS A 287 15.82 3.47 -11.95
CA LYS A 287 17.14 4.09 -12.16
C LYS A 287 17.05 5.01 -13.37
N ILE A 288 17.34 6.30 -13.19
CA ILE A 288 17.37 7.25 -14.30
C ILE A 288 18.71 7.07 -15.02
N GLN A 289 18.69 6.41 -16.18
CA GLN A 289 19.91 6.09 -16.94
C GLN A 289 20.74 7.32 -17.30
N GLN A 290 20.10 8.48 -17.43
CA GLN A 290 20.73 9.75 -17.80
C GLN A 290 21.44 10.46 -16.64
N ILE A 291 21.18 10.09 -15.38
CA ILE A 291 21.79 10.74 -14.22
C ILE A 291 22.22 9.67 -13.21
N PRO A 292 23.53 9.39 -13.06
CA PRO A 292 24.01 8.43 -12.09
C PRO A 292 23.60 8.85 -10.68
N ASN A 293 23.25 7.87 -9.84
CA ASN A 293 22.81 8.03 -8.44
C ASN A 293 21.42 8.67 -8.22
N VAL A 294 20.70 9.08 -9.26
CA VAL A 294 19.29 9.50 -9.09
C VAL A 294 18.36 8.31 -9.23
N ARG A 295 17.58 8.07 -8.18
CA ARG A 295 16.55 7.02 -8.13
C ARG A 295 15.19 7.69 -8.03
N ARG A 296 14.28 7.34 -8.93
CA ARG A 296 12.86 7.74 -8.85
C ARG A 296 12.08 6.60 -8.22
N ARG A 297 11.25 6.92 -7.24
CA ARG A 297 10.31 5.96 -6.64
C ARG A 297 8.91 6.24 -7.18
N THR A 298 8.26 5.21 -7.69
CA THR A 298 6.85 5.25 -8.12
C THR A 298 6.07 4.30 -7.23
N ILE A 299 4.95 4.76 -6.70
CA ILE A 299 4.11 3.97 -5.80
C ILE A 299 2.86 3.53 -6.57
N TYR A 300 2.58 2.23 -6.55
CA TYR A 300 1.45 1.63 -7.24
C TYR A 300 0.48 1.03 -6.23
N GLU A 301 -0.67 1.68 -6.06
CA GLU A 301 -1.80 1.13 -5.29
C GLU A 301 -2.33 -0.11 -6.01
N TYR A 302 -2.35 -1.24 -5.31
CA TYR A 302 -2.87 -2.50 -5.87
C TYR A 302 -4.23 -2.86 -5.30
N HIS A 303 -4.60 -2.32 -4.13
CA HIS A 303 -5.91 -2.55 -3.54
C HIS A 303 -6.32 -1.41 -2.59
N ARG A 304 -7.62 -1.15 -2.55
CA ARG A 304 -8.25 -0.20 -1.64
C ARG A 304 -9.59 -0.76 -1.17
N VAL A 305 -9.85 -0.61 0.12
CA VAL A 305 -11.17 -0.76 0.73
C VAL A 305 -11.74 0.65 0.91
N GLU A 306 -12.86 0.96 0.29
CA GLU A 306 -13.55 2.24 0.44
C GLU A 306 -14.91 2.01 1.09
N LEU A 307 -15.05 2.48 2.33
CA LEU A 307 -16.28 2.31 3.10
C LEU A 307 -17.29 3.40 2.77
N THR A 308 -18.57 3.06 2.81
CA THR A 308 -19.65 3.99 2.47
C THR A 308 -19.75 5.11 3.51
N LYS A 309 -19.37 6.33 3.11
CA LYS A 309 -19.33 7.52 3.97
C LYS A 309 -20.65 7.83 4.69
N THR A 310 -21.80 7.55 4.07
CA THR A 310 -23.13 7.78 4.66
C THR A 310 -23.46 6.83 5.81
N LYS A 311 -22.80 5.68 5.90
CA LYS A 311 -22.95 4.73 7.02
C LYS A 311 -22.11 5.12 8.24
N ILE A 312 -21.23 6.12 8.12
CA ILE A 312 -20.36 6.59 9.19
C ILE A 312 -21.05 7.75 9.92
N THR A 313 -21.64 7.46 11.07
CA THR A 313 -22.40 8.41 11.88
C THR A 313 -22.06 8.25 13.37
N ASN A 314 -22.74 8.98 14.24
CA ASN A 314 -22.55 8.89 15.68
C ASN A 314 -22.84 7.48 16.21
N SER A 315 -21.97 6.99 17.08
CA SER A 315 -22.10 5.69 17.73
C SER A 315 -22.14 4.50 16.76
N THR A 316 -21.54 4.60 15.56
CA THR A 316 -21.36 3.45 14.67
C THR A 316 -19.98 2.82 14.84
N ALA A 317 -19.84 1.60 14.35
CA ALA A 317 -18.56 0.93 14.23
C ALA A 317 -18.45 0.16 12.92
N VAL A 318 -17.24 -0.02 12.42
CA VAL A 318 -16.93 -0.89 11.28
C VAL A 318 -15.84 -1.86 11.71
N GLU A 319 -16.10 -3.13 11.51
CA GLU A 319 -15.15 -4.21 11.75
C GLU A 319 -14.67 -4.77 10.42
N MET A 320 -13.37 -4.96 10.29
CA MET A 320 -12.75 -5.57 9.12
C MET A 320 -11.93 -6.79 9.54
N MET A 321 -12.22 -7.92 8.91
CA MET A 321 -11.55 -9.20 9.16
C MET A 321 -10.65 -9.55 7.98
N PRO A 322 -9.36 -9.88 8.21
CA PRO A 322 -8.44 -10.20 7.13
C PRO A 322 -8.79 -11.54 6.49
N LEU A 323 -8.72 -11.59 5.16
CA LEU A 323 -8.82 -12.83 4.40
C LEU A 323 -7.44 -13.48 4.20
N GLN A 324 -7.46 -14.77 3.88
CA GLN A 324 -6.24 -15.50 3.57
C GLN A 324 -5.59 -14.96 2.28
N THR A 325 -4.26 -14.85 2.30
CA THR A 325 -3.46 -14.39 1.16
C THR A 325 -2.36 -15.40 0.85
N CYS A 326 -1.81 -15.35 -0.37
CA CYS A 326 -0.75 -16.27 -0.80
C CYS A 326 0.46 -16.23 0.14
N LEU A 327 0.80 -15.06 0.68
CA LEU A 327 1.97 -14.85 1.54
C LEU A 327 1.92 -15.65 2.85
N GLN A 328 0.75 -16.16 3.24
CA GLN A 328 0.59 -16.99 4.43
C GLN A 328 1.07 -18.43 4.23
N PHE A 329 1.20 -18.89 2.98
CA PHE A 329 1.68 -20.24 2.68
C PHE A 329 3.21 -20.27 2.59
N THR A 330 3.82 -21.09 3.45
CA THR A 330 5.29 -21.18 3.61
C THR A 330 5.91 -22.37 2.87
N SER A 331 5.12 -23.17 2.15
CA SER A 331 5.61 -24.27 1.34
C SER A 331 5.02 -24.27 -0.07
N CYS A 332 5.78 -24.80 -1.03
CA CYS A 332 5.31 -24.92 -2.42
C CYS A 332 4.01 -25.72 -2.52
N SER A 333 3.91 -26.84 -1.79
CA SER A 333 2.73 -27.70 -1.82
C SER A 333 1.48 -26.94 -1.34
N THR A 334 1.54 -26.30 -0.18
CA THR A 334 0.42 -25.53 0.39
C THR A 334 0.06 -24.32 -0.46
N CYS A 335 1.05 -23.67 -1.08
CA CYS A 335 0.85 -22.54 -1.96
C CYS A 335 0.07 -22.91 -3.22
N ILE A 336 0.49 -23.96 -3.94
CA ILE A 336 -0.09 -24.35 -5.23
C ILE A 336 -1.45 -25.05 -5.05
N SER A 337 -1.64 -25.77 -3.94
CA SER A 337 -2.90 -26.42 -3.61
C SER A 337 -3.90 -25.49 -2.92
N SER A 338 -3.54 -24.23 -2.67
CA SER A 338 -4.41 -23.28 -1.97
C SER A 338 -5.70 -23.00 -2.77
N GLN A 339 -6.82 -22.94 -2.06
CA GLN A 339 -8.14 -22.65 -2.62
C GLN A 339 -8.68 -21.37 -2.01
N ILE A 340 -7.97 -20.27 -2.26
CA ILE A 340 -8.34 -18.93 -1.81
C ILE A 340 -8.65 -18.04 -3.02
N ASN A 341 -9.14 -16.82 -2.79
CA ASN A 341 -9.53 -15.87 -3.84
C ASN A 341 -8.32 -15.24 -4.59
N PHE A 342 -7.16 -15.88 -4.57
CA PHE A 342 -5.94 -15.42 -5.22
C PHE A 342 -5.30 -16.54 -6.04
N ASN A 343 -4.76 -16.17 -7.21
CA ASN A 343 -3.97 -17.07 -8.04
C ASN A 343 -2.55 -17.15 -7.49
N CYS A 344 -2.36 -18.00 -6.48
CA CYS A 344 -1.07 -18.17 -5.84
C CYS A 344 -0.10 -18.96 -6.71
N SER A 345 1.16 -18.53 -6.67
CA SER A 345 2.29 -19.18 -7.33
C SER A 345 3.48 -19.22 -6.39
N TRP A 346 4.29 -20.27 -6.49
CA TRP A 346 5.49 -20.43 -5.68
C TRP A 346 6.72 -20.01 -6.48
N CYS A 347 7.58 -19.17 -5.91
CA CYS A 347 8.89 -18.87 -6.48
C CYS A 347 9.97 -19.59 -5.68
N HIS A 348 10.67 -20.52 -6.33
CA HIS A 348 11.71 -21.33 -5.68
C HIS A 348 12.93 -20.49 -5.32
N ARG A 349 13.31 -19.52 -6.15
CA ARG A 349 14.45 -18.61 -5.90
C ARG A 349 14.29 -17.80 -4.62
N LEU A 350 13.05 -17.38 -4.33
CA LEU A 350 12.73 -16.57 -3.16
C LEU A 350 12.19 -17.41 -2.00
N ASN A 351 11.92 -18.70 -2.21
CA ASN A 351 11.19 -19.57 -1.29
C ASN A 351 9.91 -18.90 -0.75
N ARG A 352 9.11 -18.33 -1.65
CA ARG A 352 7.95 -17.50 -1.30
C ARG A 352 6.73 -17.82 -2.15
N CYS A 353 5.57 -17.90 -1.51
CA CYS A 353 4.28 -17.93 -2.18
C CYS A 353 3.75 -16.51 -2.40
N SER A 354 3.33 -16.17 -3.62
CA SER A 354 2.70 -14.89 -3.92
C SER A 354 1.78 -14.97 -5.14
N SER A 355 0.85 -14.00 -5.24
CA SER A 355 0.08 -13.71 -6.45
C SER A 355 0.84 -12.82 -7.44
N GLY A 356 2.05 -12.34 -7.07
CA GLY A 356 2.84 -11.36 -7.81
C GLY A 356 2.37 -9.90 -7.63
N PHE A 357 1.37 -9.66 -6.78
CA PHE A 357 0.82 -8.33 -6.49
C PHE A 357 0.80 -8.10 -4.97
N ASP A 358 1.98 -7.84 -4.41
CA ASP A 358 2.19 -7.53 -2.99
C ASP A 358 3.37 -6.53 -2.83
N ARG A 359 3.69 -6.12 -1.61
CA ARG A 359 4.75 -5.12 -1.35
C ARG A 359 6.13 -5.53 -1.91
N HIS A 360 6.41 -6.83 -2.02
CA HIS A 360 7.65 -7.38 -2.57
C HIS A 360 7.61 -7.67 -4.06
N ARG A 361 6.65 -7.08 -4.79
CA ARG A 361 6.53 -7.28 -6.24
C ARG A 361 7.81 -6.97 -7.00
N GLN A 362 8.60 -5.98 -6.58
CA GLN A 362 9.85 -5.66 -7.27
C GLN A 362 10.83 -6.83 -7.18
N ASP A 363 11.05 -7.39 -5.99
CA ASP A 363 11.90 -8.57 -5.80
C ASP A 363 11.38 -9.78 -6.59
N TRP A 364 10.05 -9.94 -6.66
CA TRP A 364 9.40 -10.99 -7.44
C TRP A 364 9.73 -10.89 -8.93
N VAL A 365 9.66 -9.69 -9.50
CA VAL A 365 9.98 -9.43 -10.92
C VAL A 365 11.48 -9.55 -11.17
N ASP A 366 12.32 -8.99 -10.29
CA ASP A 366 13.78 -8.97 -10.43
C ASP A 366 14.38 -10.39 -10.39
N ASN A 367 13.72 -11.33 -9.72
CA ASN A 367 14.11 -12.74 -9.69
C ASN A 367 13.45 -13.59 -10.79
N SER A 368 12.73 -12.99 -11.74
CA SER A 368 12.04 -13.68 -12.86
C SER A 368 11.00 -14.72 -12.40
N CYS A 369 10.40 -14.53 -11.22
CA CYS A 369 9.41 -15.47 -10.69
C CYS A 369 8.12 -15.53 -11.52
N LEU A 370 7.85 -14.56 -12.40
CA LEU A 370 6.71 -14.59 -13.33
C LEU A 370 6.84 -15.72 -14.36
N ASP A 371 8.05 -16.04 -14.79
CA ASP A 371 8.31 -17.06 -15.81
C ASP A 371 8.28 -18.48 -15.21
N GLU A 372 8.63 -18.64 -13.92
CA GLU A 372 8.56 -19.93 -13.19
C GLU A 372 7.11 -20.43 -13.02
N THR A 373 6.12 -19.53 -13.07
CA THR A 373 4.70 -19.87 -12.83
C THR A 373 4.07 -20.79 -13.89
N LYS A 374 4.73 -21.01 -15.03
CA LYS A 374 4.22 -21.88 -16.10
C LYS A 374 4.35 -23.38 -15.77
N ASP A 375 5.32 -23.73 -14.94
CA ASP A 375 5.57 -25.10 -14.52
C ASP A 375 5.15 -25.25 -13.05
N LYS A 376 3.93 -25.75 -12.82
CA LYS A 376 3.38 -26.05 -11.48
C LYS A 376 4.09 -27.23 -10.81
N MET A 377 5.41 -27.18 -10.71
CA MET A 377 6.22 -28.26 -10.18
C MET A 377 6.90 -27.80 -8.89
N CYS A 378 6.53 -28.46 -7.79
CA CYS A 378 7.28 -28.36 -6.53
C CYS A 378 8.53 -29.23 -6.53
N ASP A 379 8.78 -29.94 -7.63
CA ASP A 379 9.96 -30.77 -7.80
C ASP A 379 11.16 -29.87 -8.07
N ILE A 380 12.06 -29.87 -7.09
CA ILE A 380 13.33 -29.18 -7.14
C ILE A 380 14.14 -29.80 -8.28
N ILE A 381 14.31 -29.10 -9.41
CA ILE A 381 15.43 -29.43 -10.29
C ILE A 381 16.67 -28.85 -9.62
N ASP A 382 17.29 -29.67 -8.77
CA ASP A 382 18.62 -29.42 -8.26
C ASP A 382 19.58 -29.45 -9.45
N THR A 383 19.77 -28.29 -10.07
CA THR A 383 20.80 -28.07 -11.09
C THR A 383 22.14 -27.80 -10.41
N THR A 384 22.47 -28.63 -9.43
CA THR A 384 23.84 -28.95 -9.06
C THR A 384 24.24 -30.28 -9.70
N TYR A 385 23.86 -30.50 -10.96
CA TYR A 385 24.58 -31.47 -11.78
C TYR A 385 25.95 -30.87 -12.10
N LEU A 386 26.92 -31.19 -11.24
CA LEU A 386 28.31 -31.31 -11.64
C LEU A 386 28.32 -32.09 -12.95
N TYR A 387 28.56 -31.41 -14.06
CA TYR A 387 28.97 -32.05 -15.29
C TYR A 387 30.17 -32.95 -14.92
N PRO A 388 30.08 -34.28 -15.06
CA PRO A 388 31.30 -35.05 -15.14
C PRO A 388 31.92 -34.63 -16.46
N PHE A 389 32.91 -33.73 -16.40
CA PHE A 389 33.87 -33.58 -17.48
C PHE A 389 34.57 -34.94 -17.60
N THR A 390 34.05 -35.80 -18.46
CA THR A 390 34.81 -36.91 -19.02
C THR A 390 35.89 -36.29 -19.90
N THR A 391 37.06 -36.03 -19.30
CA THR A 391 38.28 -35.76 -20.06
C THR A 391 38.74 -37.07 -20.69
N THR A 392 38.35 -37.30 -21.94
CA THR A 392 38.99 -38.26 -22.82
C THR A 392 40.41 -37.77 -23.12
N VAL A 393 41.39 -38.43 -22.50
CA VAL A 393 42.81 -38.21 -22.77
C VAL A 393 43.12 -38.78 -24.16
N VAL A 394 43.13 -37.92 -25.18
CA VAL A 394 43.77 -38.22 -26.47
C VAL A 394 45.27 -38.08 -26.28
N SER A 395 45.95 -39.22 -26.27
CA SER A 395 47.41 -39.31 -26.19
C SER A 395 48.01 -38.82 -27.51
N LYS A 396 48.66 -37.64 -27.51
CA LYS A 396 49.62 -37.27 -28.55
C LYS A 396 51.02 -37.66 -28.08
N THR A 397 51.61 -38.56 -28.86
CA THR A 397 52.97 -39.05 -28.75
C THR A 397 53.97 -37.91 -28.97
N THR A 398 54.83 -37.64 -27.99
CA THR A 398 56.15 -37.05 -28.23
C THR A 398 57.15 -37.58 -27.22
N SER A 399 58.18 -38.22 -27.77
CA SER A 399 59.35 -38.76 -27.12
C SER A 399 60.26 -37.68 -26.52
N ARG A 400 60.69 -37.86 -25.27
CA ARG A 400 62.13 -37.89 -24.90
C ARG A 400 62.35 -38.09 -23.39
N SER A 401 62.93 -39.24 -23.08
CA SER A 401 64.05 -39.48 -22.15
C SER A 401 64.14 -38.67 -20.84
N LYS A 402 64.02 -39.36 -19.70
CA LYS A 402 65.12 -39.49 -18.71
C LYS A 402 64.78 -40.52 -17.63
N GLU A 403 65.81 -41.30 -17.30
CA GLU A 403 65.87 -42.39 -16.33
C GLU A 403 65.59 -41.98 -14.87
N ALA A 404 65.05 -42.96 -14.12
CA ALA A 404 65.37 -43.43 -12.76
C ALA A 404 66.07 -42.47 -11.77
N THR A 405 65.74 -42.43 -10.46
CA THR A 405 65.66 -43.57 -9.53
C THR A 405 65.10 -43.12 -8.15
N ALA A 406 64.46 -44.08 -7.48
CA ALA A 406 63.99 -44.29 -6.09
C ALA A 406 64.43 -43.43 -4.86
N GLY A 407 63.55 -43.46 -3.84
CA GLY A 407 63.82 -43.31 -2.38
C GLY A 407 62.78 -42.41 -1.67
N ARG A 408 61.65 -42.87 -1.12
CA ARG A 408 61.33 -43.65 0.10
C ARG A 408 61.48 -42.89 1.45
N ASP A 409 60.38 -42.94 2.22
CA ASP A 409 60.20 -42.85 3.69
C ASP A 409 59.73 -41.54 4.39
N THR A 410 58.41 -41.49 4.66
CA THR A 410 57.66 -41.35 5.96
C THR A 410 57.93 -40.22 7.02
N PRO A 411 57.03 -39.95 8.00
CA PRO A 411 56.51 -38.60 8.30
C PRO A 411 56.73 -38.11 9.76
N THR A 412 56.60 -36.80 10.05
CA THR A 412 56.17 -36.27 11.38
C THR A 412 55.87 -34.74 11.37
N PRO A 413 55.05 -34.20 12.31
CA PRO A 413 54.45 -32.85 12.28
C PRO A 413 55.07 -31.85 13.31
N PRO A 414 54.36 -30.77 13.73
CA PRO A 414 54.50 -29.35 13.35
C PRO A 414 55.31 -28.49 14.37
N PRO A 415 55.43 -27.15 14.17
CA PRO A 415 55.09 -26.28 15.31
C PRO A 415 54.45 -24.90 15.02
N THR A 416 53.83 -24.43 16.10
CA THR A 416 53.18 -23.18 16.54
C THR A 416 53.83 -21.81 16.25
N LEU A 417 52.96 -20.79 16.16
CA LEU A 417 53.07 -19.30 16.31
C LEU A 417 54.03 -18.81 17.43
N PRO A 418 54.49 -17.51 17.54
CA PRO A 418 53.73 -16.22 17.53
C PRO A 418 54.57 -14.94 17.09
N PRO A 419 54.37 -13.67 17.56
CA PRO A 419 53.25 -12.70 17.40
C PRO A 419 53.63 -11.21 16.97
N ALA A 420 52.57 -10.38 16.80
CA ALA A 420 52.36 -8.96 17.23
C ALA A 420 52.80 -7.70 16.41
N SER A 421 51.79 -7.05 15.78
CA SER A 421 51.39 -5.59 15.82
C SER A 421 52.30 -4.48 15.21
N PRO A 422 51.86 -3.20 15.01
CA PRO A 422 50.58 -2.52 15.33
C PRO A 422 49.96 -1.57 14.24
N LEU A 423 48.84 -0.96 14.65
CA LEU A 423 47.91 0.01 14.03
C LEU A 423 48.50 1.22 13.27
N LYS A 424 47.72 1.74 12.30
CA LYS A 424 47.76 3.16 11.89
C LYS A 424 46.35 3.78 11.79
N THR A 425 46.18 4.82 12.60
CA THR A 425 45.04 5.76 12.69
C THR A 425 45.05 6.72 11.50
N ILE A 426 43.88 6.96 10.87
CA ILE A 426 43.70 8.03 9.88
C ILE A 426 42.93 9.19 10.52
N ARG A 427 43.58 10.34 10.64
CA ARG A 427 43.02 11.62 11.08
C ARG A 427 42.27 12.30 9.93
N ARG A 428 41.07 12.83 10.22
CA ARG A 428 40.33 13.80 9.40
C ARG A 428 41.02 15.16 9.42
N SER A 429 41.27 15.74 8.25
CA SER A 429 41.68 17.14 8.07
C SER A 429 40.47 18.03 7.77
N ARG A 430 40.48 19.20 8.42
CA ARG A 430 39.47 20.26 8.43
C ARG A 430 39.93 21.33 7.44
N CYS A 431 39.12 21.68 6.44
CA CYS A 431 39.41 22.83 5.57
C CYS A 431 38.85 24.11 6.21
N ILE A 432 39.73 25.10 6.32
CA ILE A 432 39.46 26.47 6.78
C ILE A 432 39.16 27.32 5.55
N SER A 433 38.17 28.20 5.71
CA SER A 433 37.80 29.29 4.83
C SER A 433 38.87 30.38 4.77
N GLU A 434 39.23 30.83 3.57
CA GLU A 434 39.97 32.08 3.39
C GLU A 434 39.23 32.97 2.39
N THR A 435 38.89 34.16 2.88
CA THR A 435 38.31 35.29 2.16
C THR A 435 39.44 36.23 1.80
N THR A 436 39.61 36.63 0.53
CA THR A 436 40.27 37.91 0.23
C THR A 436 39.87 38.46 -1.14
N ARG A 437 39.30 39.69 -1.08
CA ARG A 437 39.23 40.80 -2.03
C ARG A 437 38.60 40.62 -3.41
#